data_AF-A0A2N3CKN4-F1
#
_entry.id   AF-A0A2N3CKN4-F1
#
_cell.length_a   1.000
_cell.length_b   1.000
_cell.length_c   1.000
_cell.angle_alpha   90.00
_cell.angle_beta   90.00
_cell.angle_gamma   90.00
#
_symmetry.space_group_name_H-M   'P 1'
#
loop_
_entity.id
_entity.type
_entity.pdbx_description
1 polymer ?
#
loop_
_entity_poly.entity_id
_entity_poly.type
_entity_poly.pdbx_seq_one_letter_code
_entity_poly.pdbx_strand_id
1 'polypeptide(L)'
;MAEAPKDIEALIALMARLPGLGPRSARRAVLHLLANRTRQMAPLAEAMAQVAAQARDCTVCGNIGTAEVCEICAAQNRANGQICVVEDVADLWAMERGGAFGGRFHVLGGTLSALDGVGPTTAHYLADALRGQGVAVTGLARGVPVGGELDYLDEGTISAALGARRPV
;
A
#
# COMPACT_ATOMS: atom_id res chain seq x y z
N MET A 1 -37.61 1.86 -21.27
CA MET A 1 -36.70 2.02 -20.13
C MET A 1 -36.32 3.48 -20.07
N ALA A 2 -36.56 4.18 -18.96
CA ALA A 2 -36.12 5.56 -18.81
C ALA A 2 -34.59 5.57 -18.72
N GLU A 3 -33.94 6.15 -19.71
CA GLU A 3 -32.49 6.28 -19.77
C GLU A 3 -32.04 7.29 -18.71
N ALA A 4 -31.01 6.94 -17.92
CA ALA A 4 -30.47 7.88 -16.95
C ALA A 4 -29.85 9.09 -17.67
N PRO A 5 -29.92 10.30 -17.11
CA PRO A 5 -29.23 11.47 -17.65
C PRO A 5 -27.76 11.16 -17.96
N LYS A 6 -27.26 11.66 -19.10
CA LYS A 6 -25.91 11.34 -19.63
C LYS A 6 -24.79 11.52 -18.61
N ASP A 7 -24.89 12.54 -17.76
CA ASP A 7 -23.88 12.83 -16.74
C ASP A 7 -23.81 11.75 -15.64
N ILE A 8 -24.94 11.11 -15.33
CA ILE A 8 -25.01 10.03 -14.34
C ILE A 8 -24.37 8.76 -14.91
N GLU A 9 -24.65 8.41 -16.16
CA GLU A 9 -24.01 7.26 -16.82
C GLU A 9 -22.49 7.47 -16.96
N ALA A 10 -22.04 8.69 -17.24
CA ALA A 10 -20.61 9.01 -17.27
C ALA A 10 -19.94 8.79 -15.90
N LEU A 11 -20.58 9.24 -14.80
CA LEU A 11 -20.07 9.00 -13.44
C LEU A 11 -20.03 7.51 -13.09
N ILE A 12 -21.06 6.73 -13.48
CA ILE A 12 -21.09 5.28 -13.28
C ILE A 12 -19.92 4.62 -14.02
N ALA A 13 -19.67 5.01 -15.26
CA ALA A 13 -18.59 4.46 -16.07
C ALA A 13 -17.20 4.77 -15.46
N LEU A 14 -17.01 5.97 -14.89
CA LEU A 14 -15.79 6.33 -14.17
C LEU A 14 -15.62 5.48 -12.90
N MET A 15 -16.66 5.39 -12.08
CA MET A 15 -16.61 4.58 -10.85
C MET A 15 -16.36 3.09 -11.12
N ALA A 16 -16.87 2.56 -12.23
CA ALA A 16 -16.69 1.16 -12.62
C ALA A 16 -15.24 0.79 -13.01
N ARG A 17 -14.34 1.77 -13.16
CA ARG A 17 -12.91 1.55 -13.44
C ARG A 17 -12.08 1.40 -12.17
N LEU A 18 -12.66 1.65 -11.00
CA LEU A 18 -11.95 1.51 -9.72
C LEU A 18 -11.78 0.03 -9.37
N PRO A 19 -10.63 -0.36 -8.78
CA PRO A 19 -10.40 -1.74 -8.36
C PRO A 19 -11.49 -2.19 -7.38
N GLY A 20 -12.05 -3.38 -7.62
CA GLY A 20 -13.13 -3.97 -6.80
C GLY A 20 -14.53 -3.43 -7.10
N LEU A 21 -14.71 -2.47 -8.02
CA LEU A 21 -16.02 -1.88 -8.31
C LEU A 21 -16.47 -2.18 -9.75
N GLY A 22 -17.22 -3.27 -9.94
CA GLY A 22 -17.83 -3.58 -11.25
C GLY A 22 -19.03 -2.68 -11.61
N PRO A 23 -19.54 -2.72 -12.86
CA PRO A 23 -20.60 -1.83 -13.34
C PRO A 23 -21.87 -1.80 -12.47
N ARG A 24 -22.29 -2.96 -11.95
CA ARG A 24 -23.46 -3.05 -11.06
C ARG A 24 -23.21 -2.37 -9.71
N SER A 25 -22.05 -2.61 -9.10
CA SER A 25 -21.66 -2.01 -7.83
C SER A 25 -21.46 -0.50 -7.95
N ALA A 26 -20.85 -0.04 -9.05
CA ALA A 26 -20.67 1.36 -9.38
C ALA A 26 -22.01 2.10 -9.50
N ARG A 27 -22.96 1.55 -10.28
CA ARG A 27 -24.32 2.12 -10.38
C ARG A 27 -24.99 2.24 -9.01
N ARG A 28 -24.92 1.20 -8.17
CA ARG A 28 -25.48 1.22 -6.83
C ARG A 28 -24.85 2.32 -5.96
N ALA A 29 -23.53 2.49 -6.02
CA ALA A 29 -22.82 3.52 -5.29
C ALA A 29 -23.21 4.93 -5.75
N VAL A 30 -23.26 5.18 -7.06
CA VAL A 30 -23.67 6.48 -7.63
C VAL A 30 -25.08 6.85 -7.21
N LEU A 31 -26.04 5.93 -7.32
CA LEU A 31 -27.42 6.19 -6.92
C LEU A 31 -27.53 6.49 -5.42
N HIS A 32 -26.74 5.83 -4.58
CA HIS A 32 -26.66 6.11 -3.14
C HIS A 32 -26.09 7.51 -2.85
N LEU A 33 -25.03 7.91 -3.56
CA LEU A 33 -24.45 9.26 -3.45
C LEU A 33 -25.44 10.34 -3.91
N LEU A 34 -26.16 10.08 -5.00
CA LEU A 34 -27.20 10.99 -5.52
C LEU A 34 -28.40 11.12 -4.59
N ALA A 35 -28.69 10.11 -3.77
CA ALA A 35 -29.70 10.21 -2.70
C ALA A 35 -29.19 11.03 -1.50
N ASN A 36 -27.87 11.16 -1.32
CA ASN A 36 -27.21 11.83 -0.19
C ASN A 36 -26.31 13.00 -0.65
N ARG A 37 -26.79 13.82 -1.59
CA ARG A 37 -25.95 14.81 -2.31
C ARG A 37 -25.20 15.75 -1.38
N THR A 38 -25.92 16.44 -0.51
CA THR A 38 -25.34 17.47 0.38
C THR A 38 -24.49 16.85 1.49
N ARG A 39 -24.88 15.68 2.00
CA ARG A 39 -24.24 15.07 3.16
C ARG A 39 -22.98 14.27 2.81
N GLN A 40 -22.94 13.67 1.63
CA GLN A 40 -21.90 12.72 1.26
C GLN A 40 -21.28 13.03 -0.10
N MET A 41 -22.08 13.22 -1.16
CA MET A 41 -21.53 13.37 -2.51
C MET A 41 -20.69 14.64 -2.67
N ALA A 42 -21.21 15.80 -2.22
CA ALA A 42 -20.49 17.07 -2.35
C ALA A 42 -19.21 17.12 -1.51
N PRO A 43 -19.20 16.74 -0.21
CA PRO A 43 -17.96 16.67 0.57
C PRO A 43 -16.94 15.66 0.00
N LEU A 44 -17.41 14.51 -0.51
CA LEU A 44 -16.53 13.53 -1.13
C LEU A 44 -15.88 14.07 -2.40
N ALA A 45 -16.65 14.72 -3.27
CA ALA A 45 -16.14 15.31 -4.51
C ALA A 45 -15.10 16.39 -4.21
N GLU A 46 -15.35 17.24 -3.21
CA GLU A 46 -14.40 18.26 -2.77
C GLU A 46 -13.13 17.63 -2.21
N ALA A 47 -13.24 16.64 -1.33
CA ALA A 47 -12.08 15.95 -0.77
C ALA A 47 -11.24 15.25 -1.85
N MET A 48 -11.88 14.60 -2.83
CA MET A 48 -11.20 14.00 -3.97
C MET A 48 -10.46 15.04 -4.81
N ALA A 49 -11.09 16.19 -5.08
CA ALA A 49 -10.47 17.28 -5.82
C ALA A 49 -9.26 17.87 -5.08
N GLN A 50 -9.38 18.06 -3.76
CA GLN A 50 -8.28 18.54 -2.92
C GLN A 50 -7.10 17.57 -2.92
N VAL A 51 -7.35 16.27 -2.70
CA VAL A 51 -6.29 15.25 -2.75
C VAL A 51 -5.67 15.20 -4.14
N ALA A 52 -6.45 15.23 -5.22
CA ALA A 52 -5.90 15.22 -6.58
C ALA A 52 -4.99 16.43 -6.88
N ALA A 53 -5.27 17.59 -6.28
CA ALA A 53 -4.47 18.79 -6.47
C ALA A 53 -3.22 18.86 -5.57
N GLN A 54 -3.26 18.25 -4.39
CA GLN A 54 -2.23 18.43 -3.35
C GLN A 54 -1.35 17.20 -3.14
N ALA A 55 -1.87 15.99 -3.39
CA ALA A 55 -1.14 14.76 -3.19
C ALA A 55 0.13 14.75 -4.03
N ARG A 56 1.23 14.39 -3.39
CA ARG A 56 2.56 14.31 -3.98
C ARG A 56 3.40 13.28 -3.25
N ASP A 57 4.40 12.80 -3.95
CA ASP A 57 5.38 11.90 -3.38
C ASP A 57 6.42 12.70 -2.58
N CYS A 58 6.79 12.16 -1.44
CA CYS A 58 7.88 12.65 -0.62
C CYS A 58 9.18 12.57 -1.42
N THR A 59 9.92 13.67 -1.52
CA THR A 59 11.17 13.74 -2.30
C THR A 59 12.31 12.92 -1.70
N VAL A 60 12.17 12.45 -0.45
CA VAL A 60 13.17 11.65 0.27
C VAL A 60 12.87 10.15 0.21
N CYS A 61 11.61 9.75 0.37
CA CYS A 61 11.25 8.34 0.54
C CYS A 61 10.15 7.82 -0.37
N GLY A 62 9.52 8.66 -1.20
CA GLY A 62 8.43 8.22 -2.07
C GLY A 62 7.08 7.93 -1.38
N ASN A 63 6.94 8.19 -0.08
CA ASN A 63 5.62 8.13 0.58
C ASN A 63 4.69 9.23 0.03
N ILE A 64 3.40 8.92 -0.12
CA ILE A 64 2.40 9.92 -0.56
C ILE A 64 1.96 10.76 0.64
N GLY A 65 1.96 12.08 0.45
CA GLY A 65 1.44 13.05 1.40
C GLY A 65 1.06 14.36 0.73
N THR A 66 0.86 15.41 1.52
CA THR A 66 0.57 16.77 1.03
C THR A 66 1.76 17.71 1.14
N ALA A 67 2.79 17.33 1.89
CA ALA A 67 4.04 18.07 2.02
C ALA A 67 5.14 17.50 1.10
N GLU A 68 6.16 18.31 0.80
CA GLU A 68 7.33 17.89 0.02
C GLU A 68 8.14 16.80 0.74
N VAL A 69 8.23 16.88 2.07
CA VAL A 69 8.86 15.88 2.93
C VAL A 69 7.82 15.37 3.92
N CYS A 70 7.64 14.04 3.98
CA CYS A 70 6.64 13.44 4.86
C CYS A 70 7.07 13.52 6.34
N GLU A 71 6.09 13.41 7.24
CA GLU A 71 6.30 13.50 8.69
C GLU A 71 7.31 12.48 9.22
N ILE A 72 7.34 11.28 8.63
CA ILE A 72 8.29 10.21 8.97
C ILE A 72 9.74 10.64 8.66
N CYS A 73 9.96 11.26 7.50
CA CYS A 73 11.28 11.76 7.12
C CYS A 73 11.67 12.99 7.94
N ALA A 74 10.73 13.88 8.24
CA ALA A 74 10.98 15.08 9.05
C ALA A 74 11.29 14.76 10.52
N ALA A 75 10.76 13.65 11.04
CA ALA A 75 10.91 13.26 12.43
C ALA A 75 12.35 12.85 12.80
N GLN A 76 12.99 13.61 13.69
CA GLN A 76 14.39 13.37 14.10
C GLN A 76 14.55 12.11 14.95
N ASN A 77 13.55 11.74 15.75
CA ASN A 77 13.58 10.50 16.53
C ASN A 77 13.62 9.24 15.65
N ARG A 78 13.28 9.35 14.36
CA ARG A 78 13.37 8.26 13.37
C ARG A 78 14.68 8.26 12.58
N ALA A 79 15.52 9.27 12.73
CA ALA A 79 16.83 9.36 12.07
C ALA A 79 17.89 8.49 12.76
N ASN A 80 17.55 7.22 13.01
CA ASN A 80 18.35 6.27 13.79
C ASN A 80 19.24 5.36 12.93
N GLY A 81 19.37 5.66 11.62
CA GLY A 81 20.15 4.88 10.66
C GLY A 81 19.43 3.64 10.08
N GLN A 82 18.17 3.41 10.44
CA GLN A 82 17.38 2.29 9.90
C GLN A 82 16.42 2.76 8.81
N ILE A 83 16.41 2.02 7.69
CA ILE A 83 15.50 2.26 6.56
C ILE A 83 14.75 0.96 6.26
N CYS A 84 13.42 1.01 6.32
CA CYS A 84 12.55 -0.09 5.87
C CYS A 84 12.12 0.18 4.43
N VAL A 85 12.56 -0.69 3.51
CA VAL A 85 12.21 -0.61 2.09
C VAL A 85 10.93 -1.40 1.85
N VAL A 86 9.96 -0.77 1.20
CA VAL A 86 8.65 -1.35 0.87
C VAL A 86 8.35 -1.19 -0.61
N GLU A 87 7.46 -2.05 -1.13
CA GLU A 87 7.10 -2.02 -2.56
C GLU A 87 6.26 -0.80 -2.89
N ASP A 88 5.21 -0.58 -2.10
CA ASP A 88 4.24 0.50 -2.30
C ASP A 88 3.91 1.27 -1.01
N VAL A 89 3.06 2.29 -1.15
CA VAL A 89 2.64 3.14 -0.04
C VAL A 89 1.66 2.42 0.90
N ALA A 90 0.92 1.42 0.41
CA ALA A 90 -0.01 0.65 1.22
C ALA A 90 0.74 -0.21 2.25
N ASP A 91 1.86 -0.80 1.86
CA ASP A 91 2.79 -1.51 2.74
C ASP A 91 3.37 -0.59 3.82
N LEU A 92 3.84 0.61 3.43
CA LEU A 92 4.32 1.62 4.38
C LEU A 92 3.25 1.91 5.43
N TRP A 93 2.03 2.21 5.00
CA TRP A 93 0.93 2.51 5.91
C TRP A 93 0.55 1.31 6.78
N ALA A 94 0.64 0.08 6.26
CA ALA A 94 0.40 -1.13 7.05
C ALA A 94 1.43 -1.29 8.16
N MET A 95 2.71 -1.08 7.85
CA MET A 95 3.80 -1.16 8.83
C MET A 95 3.72 -0.04 9.88
N GLU A 96 3.43 1.18 9.44
CA GLU A 96 3.29 2.33 10.31
C GLU A 96 2.15 2.16 11.33
N ARG A 97 0.99 1.64 10.89
CA ARG A 97 -0.14 1.34 11.79
C ARG A 97 0.22 0.33 12.88
N GLY A 98 1.13 -0.59 12.60
CA GLY A 98 1.62 -1.56 13.58
C GLY A 98 2.50 -0.94 14.66
N GLY A 99 3.09 0.24 14.43
CA GLY A 99 3.95 0.95 15.37
C GLY A 99 5.23 0.20 15.76
N ALA A 100 5.53 -0.93 15.12
CA ALA A 100 6.62 -1.83 15.49
C ALA A 100 7.98 -1.38 14.95
N PHE A 101 8.01 -0.44 14.00
CA PHE A 101 9.23 0.04 13.35
C PHE A 101 9.42 1.54 13.61
N GLY A 102 10.55 1.89 14.24
CA GLY A 102 10.86 3.28 14.65
C GLY A 102 11.77 4.04 13.68
N GLY A 103 12.21 3.41 12.58
CA GLY A 103 13.10 4.04 11.59
C GLY A 103 12.35 4.80 10.50
N ARG A 104 13.06 5.12 9.41
CA ARG A 104 12.49 5.74 8.20
C ARG A 104 12.12 4.68 7.17
N PHE A 105 11.28 5.04 6.21
CA PHE A 105 10.88 4.16 5.11
C PHE A 105 11.48 4.61 3.78
N HIS A 106 11.42 3.72 2.79
CA HIS A 106 11.64 4.03 1.38
C HIS A 106 10.67 3.21 0.53
N VAL A 107 9.89 3.87 -0.33
CA VAL A 107 8.90 3.28 -1.22
C VAL A 107 9.51 3.15 -2.61
N LEU A 108 9.53 1.93 -3.14
CA LEU A 108 10.10 1.66 -4.47
C LEU A 108 9.20 2.13 -5.62
N GLY A 109 7.88 2.15 -5.42
CA GLY A 109 6.91 2.51 -6.45
C GLY A 109 6.50 1.32 -7.34
N GLY A 110 6.65 0.10 -6.82
CA GLY A 110 6.36 -1.16 -7.50
C GLY A 110 7.51 -2.17 -7.45
N THR A 111 7.22 -3.40 -7.86
CA THR A 111 8.22 -4.46 -8.00
C THR A 111 8.91 -4.44 -9.37
N LEU A 112 10.11 -5.02 -9.43
CA LEU A 112 10.69 -5.53 -10.67
C LEU A 112 9.79 -6.67 -11.20
N SER A 113 8.71 -6.32 -11.89
CA SER A 113 7.84 -7.28 -12.55
C SER A 113 8.54 -7.78 -13.82
N ALA A 114 9.16 -8.94 -13.72
CA ALA A 114 9.71 -9.66 -14.86
C ALA A 114 8.76 -10.78 -15.32
N LEU A 115 7.47 -10.49 -15.48
CA LEU A 115 6.46 -11.34 -16.15
C LEU A 115 6.25 -12.82 -15.71
N ASP A 116 7.15 -13.55 -15.06
CA ASP A 116 6.99 -14.98 -14.75
C ASP A 116 7.81 -15.39 -13.51
N GLY A 117 7.15 -15.81 -12.43
CA GLY A 117 7.80 -16.56 -11.34
C GLY A 117 8.04 -15.77 -10.05
N VAL A 118 7.20 -16.06 -9.06
CA VAL A 118 7.24 -15.53 -7.68
C VAL A 118 8.56 -15.86 -6.99
N GLY A 119 9.24 -14.83 -6.50
CA GLY A 119 10.38 -14.93 -5.59
C GLY A 119 10.73 -13.56 -5.01
N PRO A 120 11.46 -13.49 -3.87
CA PRO A 120 11.92 -12.23 -3.25
C PRO A 120 13.07 -11.59 -4.05
N THR A 121 12.91 -11.50 -5.37
CA THR A 121 13.93 -11.05 -6.32
C THR A 121 14.33 -9.61 -6.04
N THR A 122 13.39 -8.75 -5.67
CA THR A 122 13.66 -7.36 -5.28
C THR A 122 14.53 -7.28 -4.02
N ALA A 123 14.22 -8.07 -2.99
CA ALA A 123 15.00 -8.06 -1.75
C ALA A 123 16.42 -8.61 -1.95
N HIS A 124 16.59 -9.68 -2.74
CA HIS A 124 17.91 -10.19 -3.10
C HIS A 124 18.69 -9.21 -3.97
N TYR A 125 18.03 -8.58 -4.94
CA TYR A 125 18.64 -7.55 -5.76
C TYR A 125 19.13 -6.37 -4.92
N LEU A 126 18.33 -5.89 -3.98
CA LEU A 126 18.73 -4.83 -3.05
C LEU A 126 19.91 -5.26 -2.17
N ALA A 127 19.88 -6.48 -1.64
CA ALA A 127 20.98 -7.02 -0.84
C ALA A 127 22.29 -7.10 -1.64
N ASP A 128 22.21 -7.49 -2.92
CA ASP A 128 23.36 -7.55 -3.82
C ASP A 128 23.86 -6.16 -4.21
N ALA A 129 22.95 -5.23 -4.51
CA ALA A 129 23.28 -3.86 -4.88
C ALA A 129 23.92 -3.08 -3.71
N LEU A 130 23.54 -3.39 -2.47
CA LEU A 130 24.08 -2.77 -1.25
C LEU A 130 25.32 -3.50 -0.71
N ARG A 131 25.77 -4.57 -1.36
CA ARG A 131 26.94 -5.33 -0.95
C ARG A 131 28.18 -4.44 -0.98
N GLY A 132 28.94 -4.44 0.13
CA GLY A 132 30.17 -3.64 0.26
C GLY A 132 29.95 -2.18 0.68
N GLN A 133 28.71 -1.73 0.86
CA GLN A 133 28.38 -0.36 1.31
C GLN A 133 28.44 -0.18 2.84
N GLY A 134 28.87 -1.20 3.59
CA GLY A 134 28.96 -1.15 5.05
C GLY A 134 27.61 -1.10 5.77
N VAL A 135 26.51 -1.45 5.09
CA VAL A 135 25.15 -1.49 5.66
C VAL A 135 24.70 -2.92 5.92
N ALA A 136 23.98 -3.12 7.02
CA ALA A 136 23.34 -4.40 7.32
C ALA A 136 21.99 -4.49 6.61
N VAL A 137 21.81 -5.48 5.74
CA VAL A 137 20.54 -5.75 5.04
C VAL A 137 19.87 -6.94 5.70
N THR A 138 18.62 -6.77 6.14
CA THR A 138 17.81 -7.83 6.75
C THR A 138 16.46 -7.92 6.06
N GLY A 139 15.87 -9.13 6.03
CA GLY A 139 14.53 -9.37 5.52
C GLY A 139 13.52 -9.50 6.66
N LEU A 140 12.24 -9.20 6.36
CA LEU A 140 11.15 -9.52 7.27
C LEU A 140 11.09 -11.03 7.54
N ALA A 141 10.66 -11.40 8.74
CA ALA A 141 10.49 -12.79 9.11
C ALA A 141 9.44 -13.45 8.22
N ARG A 142 9.69 -14.70 7.82
CA ARG A 142 8.74 -15.57 7.13
C ARG A 142 8.21 -16.59 8.13
N GLY A 143 6.90 -16.80 8.16
CA GLY A 143 6.31 -17.80 9.03
C GLY A 143 4.80 -17.66 9.17
N VAL A 144 4.28 -18.30 10.22
CA VAL A 144 2.85 -18.36 10.53
C VAL A 144 2.39 -17.05 11.19
N PRO A 145 1.28 -16.43 10.73
CA PRO A 145 0.74 -15.25 11.38
C PRO A 145 0.27 -15.54 12.81
N VAL A 146 0.41 -14.55 13.70
CA VAL A 146 -0.09 -14.67 15.08
C VAL A 146 -1.61 -14.84 15.06
N GLY A 147 -2.10 -15.89 15.74
CA GLY A 147 -3.53 -16.21 15.78
C GLY A 147 -4.06 -16.93 14.53
N GLY A 148 -3.20 -17.28 13.57
CA GLY A 148 -3.58 -18.15 12.46
C GLY A 148 -3.62 -19.62 12.87
N GLU A 149 -4.58 -20.36 12.32
CA GLU A 149 -4.65 -21.82 12.46
C GLU A 149 -3.84 -22.49 11.35
N LEU A 150 -3.16 -23.60 11.68
CA LEU A 150 -2.30 -24.31 10.73
C LEU A 150 -3.09 -24.92 9.56
N ASP A 151 -4.34 -25.33 9.80
CA ASP A 151 -5.20 -26.00 8.81
C ASP A 151 -5.57 -25.10 7.61
N TYR A 152 -5.39 -23.79 7.75
CA TYR A 152 -5.69 -22.81 6.69
C TYR A 152 -4.43 -22.26 5.98
N LEU A 153 -3.24 -22.79 6.28
CA LEU A 153 -1.99 -22.32 5.67
C LEU A 153 -1.55 -23.21 4.51
N ASP A 154 -0.94 -22.58 3.50
CA ASP A 154 -0.32 -23.32 2.42
C ASP A 154 0.98 -24.02 2.86
N GLU A 155 1.34 -25.09 2.16
CA GLU A 155 2.55 -25.87 2.44
C GLU A 155 3.84 -25.03 2.39
N GLY A 156 3.87 -24.00 1.54
CA GLY A 156 5.00 -23.08 1.41
C GLY A 156 5.21 -22.26 2.68
N THR A 157 4.15 -21.71 3.24
CA THR A 157 4.17 -20.99 4.52
C THR A 157 4.63 -21.89 5.67
N ILE A 158 4.12 -23.12 5.74
CA ILE A 158 4.51 -24.10 6.77
C ILE A 158 6.00 -24.45 6.65
N SER A 159 6.47 -24.75 5.43
CA SER A 159 7.88 -25.06 5.16
C SER A 159 8.80 -23.89 5.53
N ALA A 160 8.42 -22.66 5.16
CA ALA A 160 9.16 -21.46 5.52
C ALA A 160 9.22 -21.23 7.03
N ALA A 161 8.11 -21.45 7.75
CA ALA A 161 8.05 -21.33 9.20
C ALA A 161 8.95 -22.36 9.91
N LEU A 162 8.92 -23.62 9.46
CA LEU A 162 9.76 -24.69 9.98
C LEU A 162 11.26 -24.41 9.78
N GLY A 163 11.63 -23.89 8.61
CA GLY A 163 13.00 -23.49 8.30
C GLY A 163 13.48 -22.28 9.11
N ALA A 164 12.56 -21.39 9.52
CA ALA A 164 12.86 -20.17 10.26
C ALA A 164 12.76 -20.33 11.80
N ARG A 165 12.63 -21.55 12.32
CA ARG A 165 12.47 -21.82 13.76
C ARG A 165 13.61 -21.25 14.60
N ARG A 166 13.27 -20.65 15.75
CA ARG A 166 14.24 -20.10 16.71
C ARG A 166 14.19 -20.90 18.02
N PRO A 167 15.33 -21.14 18.69
CA PRO A 167 15.32 -21.73 20.02
C PRO A 167 14.62 -20.79 21.00
N VAL A 168 13.92 -21.38 21.97
CA VAL A 168 13.29 -20.70 23.11
C VAL A 168 14.14 -20.84 24.36
#